data_AF-A0A6V7LJ76-F1
#
_entry.id   AF-A0A6V7LJ76-F1
#
_cell.length_a   1.000
_cell.length_b   1.000
_cell.length_c   1.000
_cell.angle_alpha   90.00
_cell.angle_beta   90.00
_cell.angle_gamma   90.00
#
_symmetry.space_group_name_H-M   'P 1'
#
loop_
_entity.id
_entity.type
_entity.pdbx_description
1 polymer ?
#
loop_
_entity_poly.entity_id
_entity_poly.type
_entity_poly.pdbx_seq_one_letter_code
_entity_poly.pdbx_strand_id
1 'polypeptide(L)' 'SGVHGALVVLEPSFSGDTMATALGIPPAKHMIRRHLTAELEALVLPARYSVFCHPEGTMDNAH' A
#
# COMPACT_ATOMS: atom_id res chain seq x y z
N SER A 1 5.50 16.49 -1.56
CA SER A 1 5.42 15.14 -2.14
C SER A 1 3.99 14.69 -2.43
N GLY A 2 2.94 15.20 -1.77
CA GLY A 2 1.55 14.86 -2.10
C GLY A 2 1.14 13.41 -1.74
N VAL A 3 2.02 12.67 -1.07
CA VAL A 3 1.75 11.30 -0.62
C VAL A 3 0.74 11.35 0.53
N HIS A 4 -0.43 10.74 0.34
CA HIS A 4 -1.48 10.62 1.33
C HIS A 4 -2.03 9.20 1.38
N GLY A 5 -2.71 8.83 2.48
CA GLY A 5 -3.19 7.45 2.70
C GLY A 5 -4.05 6.91 1.55
N ALA A 6 -4.99 7.71 1.05
CA ALA A 6 -5.82 7.30 -0.08
C ALA A 6 -5.02 7.01 -1.37
N LEU A 7 -3.96 7.77 -1.67
CA LEU A 7 -3.08 7.52 -2.81
C LEU A 7 -2.38 6.18 -2.61
N VAL A 8 -1.76 5.99 -1.45
CA VAL A 8 -0.98 4.78 -1.14
C VAL A 8 -1.86 3.52 -1.23
N VAL A 9 -3.10 3.58 -0.76
CA VAL A 9 -4.02 2.44 -0.80
C VAL A 9 -4.65 2.24 -2.17
N LEU A 10 -5.16 3.30 -2.81
CA LEU A 10 -6.00 3.18 -4.01
C LEU A 10 -5.21 3.16 -5.33
N GLU A 11 -3.98 3.70 -5.36
CA GLU A 11 -3.16 3.76 -6.58
C GLU A 11 -2.25 2.52 -6.68
N PRO A 12 -2.56 1.53 -7.54
CA PRO A 12 -1.79 0.28 -7.63
C PRO A 12 -0.35 0.49 -8.11
N SER A 13 -0.09 1.57 -8.87
CA SER A 13 1.26 1.91 -9.33
C SER A 13 2.15 2.52 -8.23
N PHE A 14 1.55 2.93 -7.10
CA PHE A 14 2.29 3.46 -5.97
C PHE A 14 3.07 2.33 -5.27
N SER A 15 4.39 2.49 -5.18
CA SER A 15 5.33 1.50 -4.64
C SER A 15 6.25 2.08 -3.56
N GLY A 16 6.94 1.19 -2.85
CA GLY A 16 7.99 1.58 -1.90
C GLY A 16 9.11 2.40 -2.54
N ASP A 17 9.40 2.19 -3.83
CA ASP A 17 10.40 2.97 -4.57
C ASP A 17 9.95 4.42 -4.77
N THR A 18 8.67 4.64 -5.11
CA THR A 18 8.07 5.97 -5.25
C THR A 18 8.06 6.69 -3.90
N MET A 19 7.73 5.97 -2.82
CA MET A 19 7.79 6.50 -1.46
C MET A 19 9.22 6.86 -1.05
N ALA A 20 10.20 6.01 -1.35
CA ALA A 20 11.60 6.27 -1.07
C ALA A 20 12.09 7.55 -1.73
N THR A 21 11.73 7.75 -3.01
CA THR A 21 12.03 8.99 -3.75
C THR A 21 11.36 10.20 -3.10
N ALA A 22 10.08 10.08 -2.71
CA ALA A 22 9.34 11.14 -2.04
C ALA A 22 9.94 11.55 -0.68
N LEU A 23 10.60 10.61 0.01
CA LEU A 23 11.31 10.82 1.27
C LEU A 23 12.78 11.28 1.07
N GLY A 24 13.24 11.40 -0.18
CA GLY A 24 14.62 11.80 -0.50
C GLY A 24 15.66 10.71 -0.23
N ILE A 25 15.27 9.44 -0.18
CA ILE A 25 16.19 8.31 0.03
C ILE A 25 16.92 7.99 -1.29
N PRO A 26 18.25 8.15 -1.37
CA PRO A 26 18.99 7.88 -2.60
C PRO A 26 18.93 6.41 -3.03
N PRO A 27 18.98 6.09 -4.34
CA PRO A 27 18.94 4.72 -4.84
C PRO A 27 20.03 3.81 -4.26
N ALA A 28 21.21 4.36 -3.95
CA ALA A 28 22.35 3.64 -3.38
C ALA A 28 22.09 3.11 -1.95
N LYS A 29 21.06 3.58 -1.26
CA LYS A 29 20.67 3.12 0.09
C LYS A 29 19.75 1.90 0.02
N HIS A 30 20.22 0.83 -0.64
CA HIS A 30 19.42 -0.36 -0.95
C HIS A 30 18.77 -1.02 0.28
N MET A 31 19.48 -1.13 1.41
CA MET A 31 18.92 -1.72 2.63
C MET A 31 17.74 -0.91 3.18
N ILE A 32 17.86 0.42 3.20
CA ILE A 32 16.79 1.31 3.68
C ILE A 32 15.58 1.23 2.74
N ARG A 33 15.80 1.27 1.42
CA ARG A 33 14.71 1.16 0.44
C ARG A 33 14.00 -0.19 0.55
N ARG A 34 14.74 -1.28 0.73
CA ARG A 34 14.17 -2.63 0.93
C ARG A 34 13.31 -2.70 2.19
N HIS A 35 13.79 -2.15 3.32
CA HIS A 35 13.03 -2.17 4.57
C HIS A 35 11.77 -1.30 4.44
N LEU A 36 11.89 -0.11 3.87
CA LEU A 36 10.74 0.76 3.61
C LEU A 36 9.67 0.07 2.76
N THR A 37 10.05 -0.63 1.69
CA THR A 37 9.11 -1.38 0.85
C THR A 37 8.39 -2.46 1.65
N ALA A 38 9.11 -3.25 2.45
CA ALA A 38 8.52 -4.31 3.25
C ALA A 38 7.50 -3.78 4.28
N GLU A 39 7.86 -2.71 5.01
CA GLU A 39 6.96 -2.08 5.98
C GLU A 39 5.75 -1.43 5.32
N LEU A 40 5.94 -0.80 4.16
CA LEU A 40 4.85 -0.22 3.38
C LEU A 40 3.87 -1.29 2.91
N GLU A 41 4.35 -2.39 2.34
CA GLU A 41 3.51 -3.48 1.88
C GLU A 41 2.74 -4.15 3.03
N ALA A 42 3.40 -4.35 4.18
CA ALA A 42 2.77 -4.90 5.37
C ALA A 42 1.60 -4.04 5.87
N LEU A 43 1.67 -2.72 5.70
CA LEU A 43 0.60 -1.78 6.03
C LEU A 43 -0.51 -1.76 4.95
N VAL A 44 -0.10 -1.71 3.67
CA VAL A 44 -0.99 -1.36 2.55
C VAL A 44 -1.76 -2.56 2.02
N LEU A 45 -1.16 -3.75 2.00
CA LEU A 45 -1.83 -4.93 1.47
C LEU A 45 -3.11 -5.29 2.26
N PRO A 46 -3.11 -5.30 3.61
CA PRO A 46 -4.35 -5.51 4.37
C PRO A 46 -5.41 -4.43 4.07
N ALA A 47 -5.00 -3.17 4.01
CA ALA A 47 -5.92 -2.06 3.72
C ALA A 47 -6.53 -2.18 2.31
N ARG A 48 -5.72 -2.52 1.30
CA ARG A 48 -6.17 -2.79 -0.06
C ARG A 48 -7.15 -3.96 -0.08
N TYR A 49 -6.84 -5.04 0.64
CA TYR A 49 -7.73 -6.18 0.72
C TYR A 49 -9.08 -5.78 1.31
N SER A 50 -9.12 -5.03 2.40
CA SER A 50 -10.39 -4.55 2.98
C SER A 50 -11.20 -3.66 2.04
N VAL A 51 -10.54 -2.87 1.19
CA VAL A 51 -11.22 -1.96 0.23
C VAL A 51 -11.71 -2.71 -1.02
N PHE A 52 -10.86 -3.56 -1.60
CA PHE A 52 -11.12 -4.20 -2.90
C PHE A 52 -11.75 -5.60 -2.78
N CYS A 53 -11.51 -6.30 -1.67
CA CYS A 53 -12.18 -7.55 -1.32
C CYS A 53 -13.13 -7.28 -0.15
N HIS A 54 -14.37 -6.89 -0.44
CA HIS A 54 -15.45 -6.93 0.55
C HIS A 54 -15.82 -8.40 0.82
N PRO A 55 -15.69 -8.93 2.05
CA PRO A 55 -16.19 -10.27 2.38
C PRO A 55 -17.72 -10.32 2.61
N GLU A 56 -18.47 -9.24 2.33
CA GLU A 56 -19.91 -9.11 2.59
C GLU A 56 -20.70 -9.21 1.28
N GLY A 57 -20.98 -10.45 0.86
CA GLY A 57 -21.78 -10.71 -0.34
C GLY A 57 -22.31 -12.14 -0.45
N THR A 58 -22.58 -12.85 0.65
CA THR A 58 -23.16 -14.22 0.58
C THR A 58 -24.10 -14.61 1.73
N MET A 59 -24.59 -13.71 2.59
CA MET A 59 -25.55 -14.11 3.65
C MET A 59 -26.79 -13.22 3.78
N ASP A 60 -27.35 -12.79 2.65
CA ASP A 60 -28.70 -12.20 2.58
C ASP A 60 -29.62 -13.00 1.63
N ASN A 61 -29.72 -14.33 1.81
CA ASN A 61 -30.91 -15.03 1.29
C ASN A 61 -31.24 -16.30 2.08
N ALA A 62 -31.81 -16.11 3.26
CA ALA A 62 -32.62 -17.12 3.94
C ALA A 62 -34.03 -16.55 4.12
N HIS A 63 -34.84 -16.64 3.06
CA HIS A 63 -36.29 -16.60 3.15
C HIS A 63 -36.89 -17.58 2.14
#